data_AF-A0A964FKJ6-F1
#
_entry.id   AF-A0A964FKJ6-F1
#
_cell.length_a   1.000
_cell.length_b   1.000
_cell.length_c   1.000
_cell.angle_alpha   90.00
_cell.angle_beta   90.00
_cell.angle_gamma   90.00
#
_symmetry.space_group_name_H-M   'P 1'
#
loop_
_entity.id
_entity.type
_entity.pdbx_description
1 polymer ?
#
loop_
_entity_poly.entity_id
_entity_poly.type
_entity_poly.pdbx_seq_one_letter_code
_entity_poly.pdbx_strand_id
1 'polypeptide(L)' 'MSGRSHSYFGSLHLCIKAKRACPPEDCGGAWGYLEFLEAIKDPQHPEHENFQEWIGENFDSEFYDLQEINQQLAEA' A
#
# COMPACT_ATOMS: atom_id res chain seq x y z
N MET A 1 5.24 -29.17 33.88
CA MET A 1 4.03 -28.73 33.15
C MET A 1 3.73 -27.29 33.54
N SER A 2 4.06 -26.34 32.67
CA SER A 2 3.45 -25.02 32.69
C SER A 2 3.35 -24.59 31.23
N GLY A 3 2.20 -24.90 30.62
CA GLY A 3 1.92 -24.53 29.24
C GLY A 3 2.06 -23.02 29.09
N ARG A 4 2.85 -22.59 28.10
CA ARG A 4 2.80 -21.20 27.67
C ARG A 4 1.38 -20.96 27.18
N SER A 5 0.63 -20.17 27.90
CA SER A 5 -0.56 -19.51 27.42
C SER A 5 -0.15 -18.59 26.26
N HIS A 6 0.06 -19.13 25.06
CA HIS A 6 -0.08 -18.35 23.84
C HIS A 6 -1.58 -18.15 23.66
N SER A 7 -2.09 -17.11 24.34
CA SER A 7 -3.35 -16.52 23.99
C SER A 7 -3.22 -16.05 22.54
N TYR A 8 -3.74 -16.85 21.60
CA TYR A 8 -4.12 -16.40 20.27
C TYR A 8 -5.27 -15.41 20.42
N PHE A 9 -4.97 -14.21 20.90
CA PHE A 9 -5.89 -13.09 21.00
C PHE A 9 -5.35 -12.00 20.08
N GLY A 10 -5.69 -12.12 18.81
CA GLY A 10 -5.28 -11.24 17.73
C GLY A 10 -5.53 -11.97 16.41
N SER A 11 -6.33 -11.37 15.54
CA SER A 11 -6.81 -11.81 14.22
C SER A 11 -6.40 -13.21 13.71
N LEU A 12 -7.37 -13.96 13.18
CA LEU A 12 -7.08 -15.21 12.45
C LEU A 12 -6.20 -14.96 11.20
N HIS A 13 -6.20 -13.73 10.69
CA HIS A 13 -5.44 -13.34 9.51
C HIS A 13 -4.13 -12.65 9.92
N LEU A 14 -3.01 -13.22 9.48
CA LEU A 14 -1.68 -12.66 9.66
C LEU A 14 -0.97 -12.57 8.30
N CYS A 15 -0.70 -11.35 7.86
CA CYS A 15 0.17 -11.07 6.74
C CYS A 15 1.63 -11.26 7.16
N ILE A 16 2.29 -12.27 6.58
CA ILE A 16 3.70 -12.60 6.87
C ILE A 16 4.69 -11.91 5.93
N LYS A 17 4.21 -11.33 4.83
CA LYS A 17 5.03 -10.66 3.82
C LYS A 17 4.18 -9.76 2.93
N ALA A 18 4.68 -8.57 2.65
CA ALA A 18 4.12 -7.63 1.68
C ALA A 18 5.25 -7.11 0.79
N LYS A 19 4.86 -6.50 -0.34
CA LYS A 19 5.76 -5.77 -1.22
C LYS A 19 4.96 -4.74 -1.98
N ARG A 20 5.51 -3.53 -2.07
CA ARG A 20 4.94 -2.36 -2.76
C ARG A 20 3.66 -1.85 -2.12
N ALA A 21 3.36 -0.58 -2.39
CA ALA A 21 2.11 0.04 -2.02
C ALA A 21 0.98 -0.49 -2.91
N CYS A 22 -0.25 -0.50 -2.37
CA CYS A 22 -1.43 -0.72 -3.18
C CYS A 22 -1.55 0.40 -4.24
N PRO A 23 -2.05 0.09 -5.45
CA PRO A 23 -2.45 1.13 -6.39
C PRO A 23 -3.43 2.11 -5.71
N PRO A 24 -3.32 3.42 -5.99
CA PRO A 24 -4.30 4.39 -5.49
C PRO A 24 -5.70 4.01 -5.95
N GLU A 25 -6.70 4.28 -5.10
CA GLU A 25 -8.10 4.11 -5.47
C GLU A 25 -8.42 4.94 -6.73
N ASP A 26 -9.32 4.41 -7.57
CA ASP A 26 -9.77 5.06 -8.80
C ASP A 26 -8.66 5.42 -9.82
N CYS A 27 -7.47 4.79 -9.74
CA CYS A 27 -6.36 5.02 -10.67
C CYS A 27 -6.59 4.52 -12.12
N GLY A 28 -7.81 4.12 -12.51
CA GLY A 28 -8.09 3.61 -13.86
C GLY A 28 -7.61 2.17 -14.11
N GLY A 29 -7.42 1.39 -13.05
CA GLY A 29 -7.01 -0.01 -13.13
C GLY A 29 -5.53 -0.18 -13.49
N ALA A 30 -5.16 -1.36 -14.02
CA ALA A 30 -3.76 -1.71 -14.24
C ALA A 30 -3.03 -0.76 -15.21
N TRP A 31 -3.70 -0.34 -16.29
CA TRP A 31 -3.10 0.55 -17.28
C TRP A 31 -2.94 1.98 -16.75
N GLY A 32 -3.97 2.52 -16.09
CA GLY A 32 -3.87 3.83 -15.48
C GLY A 32 -2.85 3.89 -14.35
N TYR A 33 -2.69 2.80 -13.57
CA TYR A 33 -1.61 2.72 -12.57
C TYR A 33 -0.21 2.73 -13.21
N LEU A 34 0.00 2.08 -14.35
CA LEU A 34 1.30 2.11 -15.04
C LEU A 34 1.62 3.52 -15.56
N GLU A 35 0.65 4.17 -16.20
CA GLU A 35 0.80 5.56 -16.68
C GLU A 35 1.09 6.52 -15.51
N PHE A 36 0.35 6.38 -14.41
CA PHE A 36 0.60 7.12 -13.19
C PHE A 36 2.03 6.92 -12.66
N LEU A 37 2.52 5.68 -12.60
CA LEU A 37 3.89 5.38 -12.14
C LEU A 37 4.97 5.97 -13.05
N GLU A 38 4.74 6.02 -14.37
CA GLU A 38 5.64 6.66 -15.33
C GLU A 38 5.63 8.18 -15.14
N ALA A 39 4.44 8.77 -15.06
CA ALA A 39 4.26 10.20 -14.93
C ALA A 39 4.88 10.78 -13.65
N ILE A 40 4.65 10.17 -12.48
CA ILE A 40 5.18 10.71 -11.21
C ILE A 40 6.71 10.65 -11.10
N LYS A 41 7.36 9.80 -11.90
CA LYS A 41 8.83 9.63 -11.91
C LYS A 41 9.53 10.56 -12.89
N ASP A 42 8.82 11.08 -13.88
CA ASP A 42 9.37 11.96 -14.90
C ASP A 42 8.74 13.35 -14.81
N PRO A 43 9.46 14.36 -14.28
CA PRO A 43 8.99 15.75 -14.22
C PRO A 43 8.68 16.38 -15.58
N GLN A 44 9.11 15.78 -16.70
CA GLN A 44 8.81 16.26 -18.05
C GLN A 44 7.60 15.55 -18.67
N HIS A 45 7.03 14.56 -18.00
CA HIS A 45 5.83 13.89 -18.48
C HIS A 45 4.67 14.90 -18.54
N PRO A 46 3.87 14.93 -19.63
CA PRO A 46 2.80 15.92 -19.79
C PRO A 46 1.76 15.87 -18.65
N GLU A 47 1.53 14.70 -18.09
CA GLU A 47 0.60 14.50 -16.96
C GLU A 47 1.27 14.55 -15.58
N HIS A 48 2.57 14.89 -15.47
CA HIS A 48 3.29 14.87 -14.18
C HIS A 48 2.59 15.74 -13.12
N GLU A 49 2.30 17.00 -13.48
CA GLU A 49 1.67 17.96 -12.55
C GLU A 49 0.25 17.50 -12.17
N ASN A 50 -0.54 17.02 -13.14
CA ASN A 50 -1.89 16.52 -12.89
C ASN A 50 -1.89 15.35 -11.92
N PHE A 51 -0.99 14.38 -12.12
CA PHE A 51 -0.91 13.21 -11.24
C PHE A 51 -0.33 13.53 -9.86
N GLN A 52 0.61 14.48 -9.75
CA GLN A 52 1.11 14.97 -8.46
C GLN A 52 0.00 15.67 -7.65
N GLU A 53 -0.80 16.51 -8.31
CA GLU A 53 -1.96 17.15 -7.67
C GLU A 53 -3.00 16.12 -7.22
N TRP A 54 -3.28 15.13 -8.07
CA TRP A 54 -4.27 14.10 -7.79
C TRP A 54 -3.87 13.17 -6.63
N ILE A 55 -2.62 12.67 -6.63
CA ILE A 55 -2.16 11.75 -5.58
C ILE A 55 -1.85 12.46 -4.26
N GLY A 56 -1.56 13.76 -4.32
CA GLY A 56 -1.08 14.53 -3.18
C GLY A 56 0.38 14.22 -2.85
N GLU A 57 0.80 14.52 -1.62
CA GLU A 57 2.19 14.34 -1.21
C GLU A 57 2.51 12.89 -0.81
N ASN A 58 3.74 12.45 -1.11
CA ASN A 58 4.40 11.27 -0.53
C ASN A 58 3.96 9.88 -1.00
N PHE A 59 3.40 9.72 -2.20
CA PHE A 59 3.23 8.37 -2.75
C PHE A 59 4.58 7.73 -3.10
N ASP A 60 4.92 6.64 -2.42
CA ASP A 60 6.03 5.75 -2.77
C ASP A 60 5.50 4.37 -3.14
N SER A 61 5.66 4.00 -4.42
CA SER A 61 5.23 2.71 -4.95
C SER A 61 5.90 1.51 -4.28
N GLU A 62 7.07 1.67 -3.65
CA GLU A 62 7.80 0.58 -2.99
C GLU A 62 7.52 0.51 -1.48
N PHE A 63 6.86 1.52 -0.90
CA PHE A 63 6.55 1.56 0.53
C PHE A 63 5.47 0.55 0.92
N TYR A 64 5.66 -0.11 2.06
CA TYR A 64 4.65 -0.92 2.73
C TYR A 64 5.00 -1.02 4.22
N ASP A 65 3.99 -1.13 5.09
CA ASP A 65 4.16 -1.38 6.52
C ASP A 65 3.40 -2.66 6.93
N LEU A 66 4.16 -3.69 7.31
CA LEU A 66 3.58 -4.97 7.75
C LEU A 66 2.81 -4.86 9.07
N GLN A 67 3.18 -3.93 9.95
CA GLN A 67 2.46 -3.70 11.20
C GLN A 67 1.12 -3.04 10.92
N GLU A 68 1.09 -2.01 10.09
CA GLU A 68 -0.14 -1.32 9.69
C GLU A 68 -1.11 -2.28 8.98
N ILE A 69 -0.61 -3.07 8.01
CA ILE A 69 -1.42 -4.07 7.29
C ILE A 69 -2.04 -5.05 8.29
N ASN A 70 -1.26 -5.57 9.24
CA ASN A 70 -1.77 -6.53 10.22
C ASN A 70 -2.72 -5.90 11.24
N GLN A 71 -2.57 -4.61 11.53
CA GLN A 71 -3.54 -3.87 12.34
C GLN A 71 -4.89 -3.79 11.62
N GLN A 72 -4.90 -3.40 10.34
CA GLN A 72 -6.13 -3.34 9.54
C GLN A 72 -6.80 -4.72 9.42
N LEU A 73 -6.02 -5.80 9.22
CA LEU A 73 -6.53 -7.18 9.18
C LEU A 73 -7.10 -7.68 10.52
N ALA A 74 -6.81 -7.00 11.64
CA ALA A 74 -7.39 -7.32 12.94
C ALA A 74 -8.69 -6.57 13.24
N GLU A 75 -8.94 -5.48 12.52
CA GLU A 75 -10.14 -4.64 12.65
C GLU A 75 -11.25 -5.03 11.65
N ALA A 76 -10.91 -5.82 10.62
CA ALA A 76 -11.83 -6.37 9.61
C ALA A 76 -12.59 -7.61 10.09
#